data_AF-A0A7S2ACG4-F1
#
_entry.id   AF-A0A7S2ACG4-F1
#
_cell.length_a   1.000
_cell.length_b   1.000
_cell.length_c   1.000
_cell.angle_alpha   90.00
_cell.angle_beta   90.00
_cell.angle_gamma   90.00
#
_symmetry.space_group_name_H-M   'P 1'
#
loop_
_entity.id
_entity.type
_entity.pdbx_description
1 polymer ?
#
loop_
_entity_poly.entity_id
_entity_poly.type
_entity_poly.pdbx_seq_one_letter_code
_entity_poly.pdbx_strand_id
1 'polypeptide(L)'
;MEVYIGTYSLLGNLEHQAIKIGKYWFEVVGNNKKQNGCNNKIDLHEFDSNYINIKKLNFLCDRTYNEILEFNDKWLEDHPTYSIFQDNCQLYVRDILKFINQSHIHVTQNNFISSNLIQGGVIGIILSTGFVVLGW
;
A
#
# COMPACT_ATOMS: atom_id res chain seq x y z
N MET A 1 2.57 -10.90 5.84
CA MET A 1 3.15 -11.60 4.67
C MET A 1 4.58 -11.13 4.46
N GLU A 2 5.50 -12.01 4.10
CA GLU A 2 6.88 -11.62 3.77
C GLU A 2 6.94 -10.84 2.44
N VAL A 3 7.91 -9.94 2.31
CA VAL A 3 8.08 -9.09 1.13
C VAL A 3 9.48 -9.25 0.56
N TYR A 4 9.57 -9.39 -0.77
CA TYR A 4 10.82 -9.50 -1.50
C TYR A 4 10.81 -8.58 -2.72
N ILE A 5 11.98 -8.13 -3.15
CA ILE A 5 12.18 -7.50 -4.45
C ILE A 5 13.01 -8.44 -5.31
N GLY A 6 12.56 -8.66 -6.54
CA GLY A 6 13.23 -9.45 -7.55
C GLY A 6 13.69 -8.55 -8.68
N THR A 7 14.91 -8.76 -9.18
CA THR A 7 15.36 -8.11 -10.42
C THR A 7 15.88 -9.11 -11.43
N TYR A 8 15.67 -8.82 -12.71
CA TYR A 8 16.29 -9.53 -13.82
C TYR A 8 16.71 -8.55 -14.92
N SER A 9 17.75 -8.92 -15.66
CA SER A 9 18.26 -8.10 -16.75
C SER A 9 17.33 -8.20 -17.95
N LEU A 10 16.90 -7.06 -18.47
CA LEU A 10 16.41 -6.94 -19.83
C LEU A 10 17.62 -6.78 -20.76
N LEU A 11 17.38 -6.38 -22.01
CA LEU A 11 18.44 -6.23 -23.01
C LEU A 11 19.36 -5.05 -22.64
N GLY A 12 20.65 -5.32 -22.44
CA GLY A 12 21.65 -4.30 -22.09
C GLY A 12 21.60 -3.93 -20.61
N ASN A 13 21.60 -2.63 -20.29
CA ASN A 13 21.61 -2.11 -18.92
C ASN A 13 20.21 -1.80 -18.35
N LEU A 14 19.16 -2.29 -19.01
CA LEU A 14 17.79 -2.13 -18.52
C LEU A 14 17.49 -3.25 -17.54
N GLU A 15 17.06 -2.90 -16.33
CA GLU A 15 16.63 -3.86 -15.32
C GLU A 15 15.11 -3.88 -15.22
N HIS A 16 14.55 -5.07 -15.05
CA HIS A 16 13.15 -5.24 -14.65
C HIS A 16 13.08 -5.46 -13.15
N GLN A 17 12.05 -4.89 -12.51
CA GLN A 17 11.80 -5.08 -11.08
C GLN A 17 10.40 -5.64 -10.84
N ALA A 18 10.31 -6.58 -9.92
CA ALA A 18 9.08 -7.15 -9.41
C ALA A 18 9.08 -7.16 -7.89
N ILE A 19 7.90 -7.23 -7.30
CA ILE A 19 7.73 -7.39 -5.85
C ILE A 19 7.02 -8.70 -5.53
N LYS A 20 7.55 -9.47 -4.58
CA LYS A 20 6.87 -10.63 -4.02
C LYS A 20 6.19 -10.21 -2.72
N ILE A 21 4.89 -10.48 -2.59
CA ILE A 21 4.14 -10.27 -1.36
C ILE A 21 3.45 -11.59 -1.00
N GLY A 22 3.89 -12.21 0.10
CA GLY A 22 3.46 -13.55 0.46
C GLY A 22 3.94 -14.56 -0.57
N LYS A 23 3.01 -15.24 -1.25
CA LYS A 23 3.34 -16.26 -2.26
C LYS A 23 3.40 -15.75 -3.70
N TYR A 24 2.98 -14.50 -3.94
CA TYR A 24 2.78 -13.97 -5.28
C TYR A 24 3.79 -12.91 -5.63
N TRP A 25 4.30 -12.98 -6.86
CA TRP A 25 5.00 -11.92 -7.56
C TRP A 25 4.03 -11.02 -8.30
N PHE A 26 4.28 -9.73 -8.21
CA PHE A 26 3.55 -8.69 -8.93
C PHE A 26 4.56 -7.86 -9.73
N GLU A 27 4.32 -7.72 -11.01
CA GLU A 27 5.19 -6.94 -11.90
C GLU A 27 4.40 -6.27 -13.03
N VAL A 28 4.84 -5.10 -13.46
CA VAL A 28 4.25 -4.42 -14.62
C VAL A 28 4.86 -5.04 -15.86
N VAL A 29 4.11 -5.88 -16.56
CA VAL A 29 4.60 -6.48 -17.80
C VAL A 29 4.55 -5.47 -18.93
N GLY A 30 5.72 -5.10 -19.43
CA GLY A 30 5.85 -4.48 -20.73
C GLY A 30 5.42 -5.52 -21.76
N ASN A 31 4.30 -5.28 -22.44
CA ASN A 31 3.82 -6.15 -23.51
C ASN A 31 4.86 -6.04 -24.65
N ASN A 32 5.95 -6.80 -24.61
CA ASN A 32 6.96 -6.88 -25.68
C ASN A 32 7.79 -5.58 -25.90
N LYS A 33 9.03 -5.72 -26.38
CA LYS A 33 9.92 -4.59 -26.77
C LYS A 33 9.36 -3.65 -27.86
N LYS A 34 8.18 -3.93 -28.40
CA LYS A 34 7.55 -3.21 -29.52
C LYS A 34 6.32 -2.39 -29.13
N GLN A 35 5.86 -2.42 -27.87
CA GLN A 35 4.56 -1.82 -27.49
C GLN A 35 4.69 -0.59 -26.59
N ASN A 36 5.59 0.32 -26.94
CA ASN A 36 5.55 1.66 -26.38
C ASN A 36 4.16 2.28 -26.66
N GLY A 37 3.48 2.75 -25.61
CA GLY A 37 2.12 3.32 -25.70
C GLY A 37 0.96 2.32 -25.58
N CYS A 38 1.22 1.03 -25.35
CA CYS A 38 0.14 0.09 -25.01
C CYS A 38 -0.26 0.20 -23.55
N ASN A 39 -1.45 -0.34 -23.23
CA ASN A 39 -1.94 -0.30 -21.86
C ASN A 39 -1.01 -1.08 -20.93
N ASN A 40 -0.72 -0.52 -19.75
CA ASN A 40 -0.05 -1.23 -18.69
C ASN A 40 -0.86 -2.46 -18.28
N LYS A 41 -0.16 -3.51 -17.87
CA LYS A 41 -0.76 -4.70 -17.26
C LYS A 41 0.13 -5.12 -16.10
N ILE A 42 -0.50 -5.51 -14.99
CA ILE A 42 0.19 -6.15 -13.88
C ILE A 42 0.01 -7.66 -14.05
N ASP A 43 1.13 -8.38 -14.06
CA ASP A 43 1.13 -9.85 -14.07
C ASP A 43 1.29 -10.40 -12.67
N LEU A 44 0.71 -11.58 -12.45
CA LEU A 44 0.66 -12.28 -11.18
C LEU A 44 1.13 -13.72 -11.37
N HIS A 45 2.16 -14.13 -10.64
CA HIS A 45 2.63 -15.51 -10.66
C HIS A 45 3.28 -15.93 -9.34
N GLU A 46 3.50 -17.24 -9.15
CA GLU A 46 4.04 -17.80 -7.90
C GLU A 46 5.52 -18.22 -8.00
N PHE A 47 6.09 -18.22 -9.21
CA PHE A 47 7.39 -18.85 -9.48
C PHE A 47 8.55 -17.86 -9.39
N ASP A 48 9.59 -18.23 -8.63
CA ASP A 48 10.79 -17.39 -8.45
C ASP A 48 11.75 -17.43 -9.65
N SER A 49 11.53 -18.33 -10.63
CA SER A 49 12.51 -18.72 -11.66
C SER A 49 12.98 -17.61 -12.59
N ASN A 50 12.27 -16.48 -12.62
CA ASN A 50 12.57 -15.38 -13.54
C ASN A 50 13.54 -14.36 -12.96
N TYR A 51 13.82 -14.38 -11.65
CA TYR A 51 14.59 -13.34 -10.96
C TYR A 51 15.99 -13.80 -10.61
N ILE A 52 16.99 -12.98 -10.96
CA ILE A 52 18.41 -13.26 -10.72
C ILE A 52 18.81 -12.77 -9.33
N ASN A 53 18.33 -11.59 -8.93
CA ASN A 53 18.59 -11.02 -7.62
C ASN A 53 17.29 -10.93 -6.84
N ILE A 54 17.15 -11.77 -5.82
CA ILE A 54 16.00 -11.74 -4.90
C ILE A 54 16.48 -11.23 -3.54
N LYS A 55 15.92 -10.10 -3.10
CA LYS A 55 16.22 -9.48 -1.83
C LYS A 55 14.99 -9.48 -0.93
N LYS A 56 15.08 -10.15 0.21
CA LYS A 56 14.09 -10.06 1.28
C LYS A 56 14.12 -8.66 1.91
N LEU A 57 12.96 -8.08 2.15
CA LEU A 57 12.83 -6.81 2.87
C LEU A 57 12.61 -7.06 4.36
N ASN A 58 13.13 -6.17 5.20
CA ASN A 58 13.09 -6.29 6.66
C ASN A 58 11.78 -5.77 7.27
N PHE A 59 10.65 -6.05 6.62
CA PHE A 59 9.31 -5.75 7.15
C PHE A 59 8.28 -6.75 6.63
N LEU A 60 7.12 -6.80 7.29
CA LEU A 60 5.99 -7.63 6.90
C LEU A 60 4.89 -6.76 6.29
N CYS A 61 4.26 -7.25 5.23
CA CYS A 61 3.03 -6.65 4.69
C CYS A 61 1.82 -7.16 5.49
N ASP A 62 1.01 -6.24 6.00
CA ASP A 62 -0.24 -6.49 6.71
C ASP A 62 -1.49 -6.32 5.82
N ARG A 63 -1.31 -5.78 4.60
CA ARG A 63 -2.38 -5.67 3.59
C ARG A 63 -2.88 -7.05 3.19
N THR A 64 -4.18 -7.17 3.02
CA THR A 64 -4.82 -8.35 2.45
C THR A 64 -4.53 -8.47 0.96
N TYR A 65 -4.75 -9.65 0.40
CA TYR A 65 -4.62 -9.88 -1.03
C TYR A 65 -5.58 -8.99 -1.84
N ASN A 66 -6.82 -8.80 -1.37
CA ASN A 66 -7.80 -7.93 -2.05
C ASN A 66 -7.37 -6.47 -2.05
N GLU A 67 -6.83 -5.93 -0.95
CA GLU A 67 -6.28 -4.57 -0.92
C GLU A 67 -5.13 -4.36 -1.92
N ILE A 68 -4.32 -5.41 -2.14
CA ILE A 68 -3.24 -5.36 -3.14
C ILE A 68 -3.82 -5.35 -4.55
N LEU A 69 -4.88 -6.12 -4.83
CA LEU A 69 -5.56 -6.09 -6.12
C LEU A 69 -6.24 -4.74 -6.38
N GLU A 70 -6.92 -4.17 -5.39
CA GLU A 70 -7.52 -2.83 -5.49
C GLU A 70 -6.45 -1.75 -5.75
N PHE A 71 -5.29 -1.85 -5.08
CA PHE A 71 -4.14 -0.99 -5.38
C PHE A 71 -3.69 -1.15 -6.83
N ASN A 72 -3.57 -2.38 -7.33
CA ASN A 72 -3.13 -2.67 -8.68
C ASN A 72 -4.09 -2.09 -9.74
N ASP A 73 -5.40 -2.28 -9.56
CA ASP A 73 -6.43 -1.75 -10.45
C ASP A 73 -6.35 -0.22 -10.51
N LYS A 74 -6.29 0.43 -9.34
CA LYS A 74 -6.14 1.88 -9.24
C LYS A 74 -4.83 2.36 -9.88
N TRP A 75 -3.73 1.66 -9.65
CA TRP A 75 -2.44 2.04 -10.22
C TRP A 75 -2.47 1.97 -11.76
N LEU A 76 -3.16 0.98 -12.34
CA LEU A 76 -3.37 0.88 -13.79
C LEU A 76 -4.25 1.98 -14.35
N GLU A 77 -5.26 2.44 -13.60
CA GLU A 77 -6.07 3.61 -13.97
C GLU A 77 -5.23 4.90 -13.98
N ASP A 78 -4.40 5.09 -12.96
CA ASP A 78 -3.54 6.28 -12.80
C ASP A 78 -2.34 6.25 -13.77
N HIS A 79 -1.92 5.07 -14.22
CA HIS A 79 -0.81 4.85 -15.14
C HIS A 79 -1.27 3.97 -16.32
N PRO A 80 -2.11 4.49 -17.23
CA PRO A 80 -2.75 3.67 -18.24
C PRO A 80 -1.78 3.15 -19.29
N THR A 81 -0.71 3.88 -19.60
CA THR A 81 0.17 3.59 -20.75
C THR A 81 1.57 3.19 -20.31
N TYR A 82 2.08 2.12 -20.91
CA TYR A 82 3.47 1.70 -20.80
C TYR A 82 4.38 2.57 -21.67
N SER A 83 5.47 3.06 -21.10
CA SER A 83 6.57 3.68 -21.83
C SER A 83 7.90 2.97 -21.58
N ILE A 84 8.59 2.53 -22.64
CA ILE A 84 9.87 1.81 -22.53
C ILE A 84 10.98 2.69 -21.92
N PHE A 85 10.88 4.01 -22.13
CA PHE A 85 11.83 4.99 -21.59
C PHE A 85 11.48 5.46 -20.19
N GLN A 86 10.30 5.09 -19.68
CA GLN A 86 9.90 5.37 -18.31
C GLN A 86 10.13 4.12 -17.49
N ASP A 87 10.67 4.32 -16.29
CA ASP A 87 10.96 3.26 -15.34
C ASP A 87 9.65 2.68 -14.74
N ASN A 88 8.69 2.19 -15.55
CA ASN A 88 7.34 1.82 -15.10
C ASN A 88 7.36 0.69 -14.06
N CYS A 89 8.23 -0.31 -14.25
CA CYS A 89 8.34 -1.41 -13.30
C CYS A 89 8.98 -0.95 -11.97
N GLN A 90 9.97 -0.05 -12.03
CA GLN A 90 10.57 0.56 -10.84
C GLN A 90 9.57 1.50 -10.15
N LEU A 91 8.80 2.26 -10.93
CA LEU A 91 7.76 3.18 -10.48
C LEU A 91 6.67 2.40 -9.72
N TYR A 92 6.17 1.32 -10.32
CA TYR A 92 5.22 0.41 -9.67
C TYR A 92 5.78 -0.16 -8.38
N VAL A 93 6.98 -0.75 -8.40
CA VAL A 93 7.63 -1.32 -7.21
C VAL A 93 7.79 -0.26 -6.11
N ARG A 94 8.18 0.96 -6.46
CA ARG A 94 8.28 2.08 -5.50
C ARG A 94 6.93 2.42 -4.88
N ASP A 95 5.89 2.53 -5.70
CA ASP A 95 4.57 2.99 -5.26
C ASP A 95 3.85 1.91 -4.43
N ILE A 96 3.94 0.63 -4.81
CA ILE A 96 3.38 -0.47 -4.00
C ILE A 96 4.14 -0.63 -2.68
N LEU A 97 5.48 -0.46 -2.66
CA LEU A 97 6.25 -0.45 -1.42
C LEU A 97 5.78 0.65 -0.48
N LYS A 98 5.48 1.84 -1.02
CA LYS A 98 4.92 2.94 -0.23
C LYS A 98 3.55 2.57 0.32
N PHE A 99 2.66 2.00 -0.49
CA PHE A 99 1.32 1.58 -0.07
C PHE A 99 1.33 0.54 1.07
N ILE A 100 2.17 -0.49 0.94
CA ILE A 100 2.26 -1.56 1.95
C ILE A 100 3.06 -1.16 3.19
N ASN A 101 3.87 -0.10 3.12
CA ASN A 101 4.63 0.39 4.28
C ASN A 101 3.86 1.47 5.08
N GLN A 102 2.92 2.18 4.45
CA GLN A 102 2.11 3.21 5.12
C GLN A 102 1.20 2.67 6.24
N SER A 103 0.81 1.40 6.19
CA SER A 103 0.00 0.76 7.23
C SER A 103 0.73 0.64 8.58
N HIS A 104 2.06 0.51 8.58
CA HIS A 104 2.87 0.47 9.81
C HIS A 104 2.81 1.78 10.62
N ILE A 105 2.58 2.91 9.95
CA ILE A 105 2.58 4.23 10.60
C ILE A 105 1.26 4.48 11.34
N HIS A 106 0.13 3.97 10.85
CA HIS A 106 -1.18 4.21 11.46
C HIS A 106 -1.44 3.35 12.71
N VAL A 107 -0.90 2.12 12.79
CA VAL A 107 -1.07 1.27 13.99
C VAL A 107 -0.32 1.84 15.20
N THR A 108 0.76 2.60 14.98
CA THR A 108 1.56 3.17 16.07
C THR A 108 0.90 4.40 16.71
N GLN A 109 0.05 5.15 15.99
CA GLN A 109 -0.62 6.35 16.54
C GLN A 109 -1.89 6.04 17.35
N ASN A 110 -2.62 4.96 17.02
CA ASN A 110 -3.88 4.64 17.71
C ASN A 110 -3.70 4.04 19.11
N ASN A 111 -2.49 3.56 19.45
CA ASN A 111 -2.18 3.06 20.79
C ASN A 111 -1.66 4.15 21.75
N PHE A 112 -1.48 5.39 21.28
CA PHE A 112 -1.00 6.49 22.12
C PHE A 112 -2.13 7.40 22.66
N ILE A 113 -3.36 7.27 22.15
CA ILE A 113 -4.49 8.16 22.49
C ILE A 113 -5.46 7.54 23.50
N SER A 114 -5.39 6.23 23.76
CA SER A 114 -6.36 5.52 24.62
C SER A 114 -5.94 5.35 26.09
N SER A 115 -4.77 5.83 26.53
CA SER A 115 -4.28 5.66 27.91
C SER A 115 -4.36 6.90 28.82
N ASN A 116 -4.89 8.03 28.36
CA ASN A 116 -5.01 9.26 29.18
C ASN A 116 -6.44 9.74 29.45
N LEU A 117 -7.48 8.96 29.13
CA LEU A 117 -8.89 9.33 29.39
C LEU A 117 -9.51 8.62 30.61
N ILE A 118 -8.68 8.21 31.58
CA ILE A 118 -9.14 7.73 32.90
C ILE A 118 -8.32 8.40 34.00
N GLN A 119 -8.44 9.72 34.16
CA GLN A 119 -8.19 10.40 35.44
C GLN A 119 -8.53 11.89 35.29
N GLY A 120 -9.79 12.25 35.49
CA GLY A 120 -10.17 13.66 35.40
C GLY A 120 -11.63 13.94 35.61
N GLY A 121 -12.10 13.77 36.85
CA GLY A 121 -13.10 14.68 37.38
C GLY A 121 -14.56 14.31 37.14
N VAL A 122 -15.10 13.58 38.12
CA VAL A 122 -16.45 13.84 38.64
C VAL A 122 -16.61 15.35 38.87
N ILE A 123 -17.46 16.02 38.10
CA ILE A 123 -18.17 17.23 38.56
C ILE A 123 -19.62 17.08 38.13
N GLY A 124 -20.45 16.62 39.07
CA GLY A 124 -21.89 16.76 38.97
C GLY A 124 -22.27 18.23 39.14
N ILE A 125 -23.11 18.73 38.24
CA ILE A 125 -23.87 19.96 38.48
C ILE A 125 -25.35 19.57 38.45
N ILE A 126 -25.89 19.41 39.66
CA ILE A 126 -27.31 19.47 39.94
C ILE A 126 -27.67 20.96 40.02
N LEU A 127 -28.53 21.44 39.12
CA LEU A 127 -29.29 22.68 39.28
C LEU A 127 -30.73 22.35 38.88
N SER A 128 -31.52 21.81 39.82
CA SER A 128 -32.42 22.55 40.71
C SER A 128 -33.57 23.23 39.96
N THR A 129 -34.71 22.56 40.01
CA THR A 129 -36.06 23.03 39.77
C THR A 129 -36.34 24.36 40.49
N GLY A 130 -36.73 25.39 39.74
CA GLY A 130 -37.22 26.66 40.24
C GLY A 130 -38.63 26.94 39.72
N PHE A 131 -39.61 26.62 40.56
CA PHE A 131 -40.99 27.11 40.50
C PHE A 131 -41.05 28.65 40.68
N VAL A 132 -42.23 29.23 40.42
CA VAL A 132 -42.80 30.53 40.88
C VAL A 132 -43.03 31.54 39.75
N VAL A 133 -44.16 32.26 39.58
CA VAL A 133 -45.54 32.29 40.11
C VAL A 133 -46.35 33.19 39.13
N LEU A 134 -47.66 32.97 39.11
CA LEU A 134 -48.77 33.78 38.56
C LEU A 134 -48.60 35.31 38.56
N GLY A 135 -49.22 35.98 37.58
CA GLY A 135 -49.59 37.39 37.72
C GLY A 135 -50.36 38.00 36.55
N TRP A 136 -51.69 38.05 36.72
CA TRP A 136 -52.69 38.98 36.15
C TRP A 136 -53.07 38.87 34.67
#